data_AF-A0A2V3PU13-F1
#
_entry.id   AF-A0A2V3PU13-F1
#
_cell.length_a   1.000
_cell.length_b   1.000
_cell.length_c   1.000
_cell.angle_alpha   90.00
_cell.angle_beta   90.00
_cell.angle_gamma   90.00
#
_symmetry.space_group_name_H-M   'P 1'
#
loop_
_entity.id
_entity.type
_entity.pdbx_description
1 polymer ?
#
loop_
_entity_poly.entity_id
_entity_poly.type
_entity_poly.pdbx_seq_one_letter_code
_entity_poly.pdbx_strand_id
1 'polypeptide(L)'
;MAMKFQKKYKNLLSALFVFVIAFSSFLAFEPLFEHLGQKASQEFAAATFGTIFAAVITMVLLNKQTETEVEKSRSEKVFEQKITLYNQVIDTLQGVFEKQIDGAEIKLDRSEITQLEFLLAKMMMIGNDKTINEFKAFYEIVTNNYSPQTQTLYLDSSDKQIVFRFADYCREELGLSDKTLEKEILEDIVLQGELFYNIEETGELHPNLVDTIKDIYGYLVFDLDLPTRNIVFKPNGFNAYISKRREDKMCFLQCTFNIDSVRLVLEHDHIIKGFAKNKEDNKSIFLFESDDRKKVKLYISDIERAIKQSYMLTKKQMLNL
;
A
#
# COMPACT_ATOMS: atom_id res chain seq x y z
N MET A 1 22.15 12.99 34.74
CA MET A 1 21.41 13.87 35.68
C MET A 1 22.13 15.22 35.92
N ALA A 2 23.46 15.26 36.03
CA ALA A 2 24.25 16.49 36.23
C ALA A 2 24.10 17.56 35.13
N MET A 3 23.94 17.15 33.86
CA MET A 3 23.85 18.08 32.71
C MET A 3 22.56 18.93 32.69
N LYS A 4 21.42 18.37 33.16
CA LYS A 4 20.16 19.12 33.34
C LYS A 4 20.25 20.12 34.50
N PHE A 5 21.02 19.80 35.54
CA PHE A 5 21.17 20.64 36.74
C PHE A 5 22.03 21.88 36.46
N GLN A 6 23.13 21.73 35.71
CA GLN A 6 23.96 22.86 35.27
C GLN A 6 23.21 23.83 34.34
N LYS A 7 22.37 23.31 33.42
CA LYS A 7 21.58 24.14 32.50
C LYS A 7 20.52 24.97 33.26
N LYS A 8 19.92 24.41 34.32
CA LYS A 8 18.93 25.11 35.16
C LYS A 8 19.56 26.23 36.00
N TYR A 9 20.76 26.04 36.53
CA TYR A 9 21.47 27.05 37.33
C TYR A 9 21.95 28.24 36.49
N LYS A 10 22.43 27.97 35.26
CA LYS A 10 22.82 29.02 34.30
C LYS A 10 21.64 29.91 33.90
N ASN A 11 20.47 29.31 33.65
CA ASN A 11 19.26 30.04 33.30
C ASN A 11 18.74 30.91 34.48
N LEU A 12 18.90 30.42 35.71
CA LEU A 12 18.49 31.16 36.91
C LEU A 12 19.41 32.36 37.20
N LEU A 13 20.73 32.19 37.00
CA LEU A 13 21.71 33.27 37.15
C LEU A 13 21.51 34.38 36.09
N SER A 14 21.26 34.01 34.83
CA SER A 14 20.94 34.98 33.77
C SER A 14 19.64 35.73 34.05
N ALA A 15 18.60 35.06 34.55
CA ALA A 15 17.34 35.70 34.95
C ALA A 15 17.55 36.68 36.10
N LEU A 16 18.38 36.34 37.10
CA LEU A 16 18.74 37.23 38.20
C LEU A 16 19.46 38.50 37.70
N PHE A 17 20.42 38.34 36.77
CA PHE A 17 21.12 39.47 36.17
C PHE A 17 20.19 40.41 35.41
N VAL A 18 19.28 39.87 34.59
CA VAL A 18 18.28 40.65 33.88
C VAL A 18 17.36 41.38 34.86
N PHE A 19 16.95 40.73 35.94
CA PHE A 19 16.13 41.34 36.99
C PHE A 19 16.84 42.50 37.69
N VAL A 20 18.12 42.32 38.05
CA VAL A 20 18.92 43.39 38.68
C VAL A 20 19.07 44.58 37.73
N ILE A 21 19.36 44.34 36.46
CA ILE A 21 19.49 45.42 35.46
C ILE A 21 18.14 46.15 35.27
N ALA A 22 17.04 45.43 35.17
CA ALA A 22 15.69 46.01 35.04
C ALA A 22 15.30 46.82 36.29
N PHE A 23 15.65 46.34 37.48
CA PHE A 23 15.35 47.01 38.74
C PHE A 23 16.23 48.26 38.96
N SER A 24 17.53 48.17 38.65
CA SER A 24 18.45 49.31 38.71
C SER A 24 18.10 50.40 37.71
N SER A 25 17.66 50.03 36.50
CA SER A 25 17.20 51.01 35.51
C SER A 25 15.90 51.68 35.96
N PHE A 26 14.92 50.95 36.49
CA PHE A 26 13.69 51.54 37.03
C PHE A 26 13.97 52.60 38.10
N LEU A 27 14.83 52.30 39.08
CA LEU A 27 15.21 53.25 40.14
C LEU A 27 16.00 54.45 39.61
N ALA A 28 16.86 54.27 38.62
CA ALA A 28 17.64 55.37 38.04
C ALA A 28 16.77 56.39 37.28
N PHE A 29 15.63 55.96 36.72
CA PHE A 29 14.71 56.84 36.00
C PHE A 29 13.65 57.50 36.88
N GLU A 30 13.44 57.03 38.12
CA GLU A 30 12.47 57.59 39.07
C GLU A 30 12.61 59.12 39.29
N PRO A 31 13.80 59.69 39.59
CA PRO A 31 13.93 61.15 39.78
C PRO A 31 13.71 61.94 38.48
N LEU A 32 13.91 61.31 37.32
CA LEU A 32 13.63 61.90 36.01
C LEU A 32 12.11 62.01 35.79
N PHE A 33 11.35 60.98 36.17
CA PHE A 33 9.89 60.96 36.04
C PHE A 33 9.17 61.93 36.97
N GLU A 34 9.74 62.21 38.15
CA GLU A 34 9.22 63.26 39.05
C GLU A 34 9.33 64.66 38.42
N HIS A 35 10.39 64.92 37.65
CA HIS A 35 10.61 66.21 36.98
C HIS A 35 9.86 66.35 35.64
N LEU A 36 9.48 65.23 34.99
CA LEU A 36 8.84 65.21 33.67
C LEU A 36 7.31 65.38 33.70
N GLY A 37 6.70 65.34 34.89
CA GLY A 37 5.26 65.48 35.07
C GLY A 37 4.48 64.20 34.74
N GLN A 38 3.33 64.03 35.40
CA GLN A 38 2.58 62.77 35.45
C GLN A 38 2.19 62.20 34.07
N LYS A 39 1.98 63.07 33.07
CA LYS A 39 1.57 62.68 31.71
C LYS A 39 2.71 62.06 30.90
N ALA A 40 3.93 62.61 30.98
CA ALA A 40 5.09 62.09 30.27
C ALA A 40 5.51 60.70 30.81
N SER A 41 5.41 60.50 32.12
CA SER A 41 5.70 59.22 32.78
C SER A 41 4.70 58.12 32.36
N GLN A 42 3.43 58.47 32.16
CA GLN A 42 2.42 57.54 31.63
C GLN A 42 2.68 57.16 30.17
N GLU A 43 3.04 58.13 29.31
CA GLU A 43 3.37 57.88 27.91
C GLU A 43 4.62 57.00 27.78
N PHE A 44 5.65 57.24 28.61
CA PHE A 44 6.85 56.41 28.65
C PHE A 44 6.57 54.97 29.11
N ALA A 45 5.77 54.80 30.17
CA ALA A 45 5.37 53.49 30.65
C ALA A 45 4.59 52.72 29.57
N ALA A 46 3.63 53.38 28.91
CA ALA A 46 2.86 52.80 27.81
C ALA A 46 3.75 52.39 26.63
N ALA A 47 4.72 53.23 26.23
CA ALA A 47 5.68 52.91 25.17
C ALA A 47 6.57 51.71 25.53
N THR A 48 7.01 51.62 26.79
CA THR A 48 7.84 50.52 27.28
C THR A 48 7.06 49.21 27.30
N PHE A 49 5.84 49.21 27.85
CA PHE A 49 4.96 48.04 27.83
C PHE A 49 4.60 47.61 26.41
N GLY A 50 4.31 48.55 25.50
CA GLY A 50 4.06 48.26 24.10
C GLY A 50 5.26 47.61 23.41
N THR A 51 6.46 48.10 23.69
CA THR A 51 7.71 47.54 23.15
C THR A 51 7.99 46.15 23.69
N ILE A 52 7.86 45.94 25.01
CA ILE A 52 8.02 44.61 25.63
C ILE A 52 7.00 43.63 25.06
N PHE A 53 5.74 44.04 24.93
CA PHE A 53 4.68 43.21 24.40
C PHE A 53 4.94 42.80 22.94
N ALA A 54 5.35 43.75 22.09
CA ALA A 54 5.75 43.48 20.71
C ALA A 54 6.95 42.51 20.63
N ALA A 55 7.95 42.69 21.50
CA ALA A 55 9.11 41.81 21.57
C ALA A 55 8.72 40.38 21.98
N VAL A 56 7.84 40.24 23.00
CA VAL A 56 7.34 38.94 23.46
C VAL A 56 6.52 38.24 22.37
N ILE A 57 5.59 38.95 21.71
CA ILE A 57 4.81 38.38 20.59
C ILE A 57 5.74 37.91 19.48
N THR A 58 6.70 38.75 19.08
CA THR A 58 7.64 38.41 18.00
C THR A 58 8.46 37.16 18.37
N MET A 59 8.90 37.04 19.62
CA MET A 59 9.60 35.85 20.11
C MET A 59 8.71 34.59 20.06
N VAL A 60 7.44 34.70 20.44
CA VAL A 60 6.47 33.58 20.35
C VAL A 60 6.24 33.16 18.89
N LEU A 61 6.10 34.12 17.97
CA LEU A 61 5.93 33.84 16.54
C LEU A 61 7.16 33.17 15.93
N LEU A 62 8.36 33.68 16.23
CA LEU A 62 9.62 33.09 15.77
C LEU A 62 9.83 31.66 16.30
N ASN A 63 9.53 31.42 17.59
CA ASN A 63 9.62 30.08 18.16
C ASN A 63 8.67 29.09 17.46
N LYS A 64 7.44 29.52 17.15
CA LYS A 64 6.48 28.65 16.44
C LYS A 64 6.89 28.38 14.99
N GLN A 65 7.43 29.39 14.31
CA GLN A 65 7.96 29.23 12.94
C GLN A 65 9.16 28.27 12.93
N THR A 66 10.09 28.42 13.86
CA THR A 66 11.27 27.53 13.97
C THR A 66 10.90 26.10 14.36
N GLU A 67 9.93 25.89 15.25
CA GLU A 67 9.41 24.55 15.55
C GLU A 67 8.81 23.90 14.30
N THR A 68 7.98 24.64 13.56
CA THR A 68 7.38 24.18 12.30
C THR A 68 8.44 23.84 11.26
N GLU A 69 9.50 24.65 11.14
CA GLU A 69 10.61 24.41 10.22
C GLU A 69 11.43 23.17 10.61
N VAL A 70 11.67 22.96 11.89
CA VAL A 70 12.34 21.75 12.40
C VAL A 70 11.49 20.50 12.14
N GLU A 71 10.17 20.57 12.38
CA GLU A 71 9.25 19.47 12.09
C GLU A 71 9.17 19.18 10.59
N LYS A 72 9.11 20.22 9.76
CA LYS A 72 9.15 20.09 8.30
C LYS A 72 10.46 19.44 7.85
N SER A 73 11.61 19.92 8.33
CA SER A 73 12.92 19.34 7.99
C SER A 73 13.04 17.88 8.43
N ARG A 74 12.51 17.55 9.61
CA ARG A 74 12.45 16.16 10.08
C ARG A 74 11.56 15.31 9.16
N SER A 75 10.39 15.82 8.79
CA SER A 75 9.43 15.12 7.95
C SER A 75 9.97 14.89 6.54
N GLU A 76 10.64 15.88 5.95
CA GLU A 76 11.35 15.76 4.67
C GLU A 76 12.42 14.67 4.71
N LYS A 77 13.28 14.68 5.74
CA LYS A 77 14.31 13.64 5.90
C LYS A 77 13.71 12.24 6.08
N VAL A 78 12.65 12.12 6.88
CA VAL A 78 11.96 10.84 7.06
C VAL A 78 11.36 10.37 5.74
N PHE A 79 10.75 11.27 4.96
CA PHE A 79 10.20 10.97 3.65
C PHE A 79 11.28 10.46 2.66
N GLU A 80 12.44 11.11 2.60
CA GLU A 80 13.57 10.65 1.77
C GLU A 80 14.08 9.26 2.20
N GLN A 81 14.17 9.01 3.51
CA GLN A 81 14.60 7.71 4.02
C GLN A 81 13.56 6.61 3.73
N LYS A 82 12.26 6.94 3.77
CA LYS A 82 11.19 6.01 3.34
C LYS A 82 11.35 5.62 1.89
N ILE A 83 11.48 6.59 0.97
CA ILE A 83 11.69 6.30 -0.46
C ILE A 83 12.91 5.41 -0.67
N THR A 84 14.03 5.75 -0.01
CA THR A 84 15.27 4.98 -0.12
C THR A 84 15.07 3.54 0.32
N LEU A 85 14.41 3.32 1.46
CA LEU A 85 14.15 1.97 1.97
C LEU A 85 13.18 1.20 1.08
N TYR A 86 12.09 1.83 0.62
CA TYR A 86 11.12 1.17 -0.24
C TYR A 86 11.74 0.73 -1.56
N ASN A 87 12.57 1.57 -2.17
CA ASN A 87 13.33 1.17 -3.37
C ASN A 87 14.27 -0.01 -3.08
N GLN A 88 15.02 0.02 -1.97
CA GLN A 88 15.87 -1.10 -1.57
C GLN A 88 15.09 -2.41 -1.38
N VAL A 89 13.88 -2.32 -0.82
CA VAL A 89 12.99 -3.48 -0.70
C VAL A 89 12.58 -3.99 -2.07
N ILE A 90 12.07 -3.12 -2.95
CA ILE A 90 11.66 -3.49 -4.31
C ILE A 90 12.83 -4.12 -5.09
N ASP A 91 14.01 -3.51 -5.08
CA ASP A 91 15.21 -4.02 -5.76
C ASP A 91 15.60 -5.40 -5.22
N THR A 92 15.51 -5.61 -3.90
CA THR A 92 15.80 -6.91 -3.29
C THR A 92 14.78 -7.95 -3.71
N LEU A 93 13.49 -7.60 -3.72
CA LEU A 93 12.41 -8.49 -4.16
C LEU A 93 12.57 -8.86 -5.64
N GLN A 94 12.87 -7.89 -6.50
CA GLN A 94 13.15 -8.11 -7.91
C GLN A 94 14.32 -9.10 -8.08
N GLY A 95 15.43 -8.89 -7.37
CA GLY A 95 16.58 -9.80 -7.42
C GLY A 95 16.26 -11.24 -6.98
N VAL A 96 15.29 -11.45 -6.10
CA VAL A 96 14.79 -12.80 -5.76
C VAL A 96 14.08 -13.43 -6.96
N PHE A 97 13.16 -12.70 -7.61
CA PHE A 97 12.40 -13.22 -8.74
C PHE A 97 13.24 -13.40 -10.03
N GLU A 98 14.28 -12.61 -10.23
CA GLU A 98 15.19 -12.75 -11.39
C GLU A 98 16.00 -14.07 -11.37
N LYS A 99 16.15 -14.70 -10.20
CA LYS A 99 16.88 -15.97 -10.01
C LYS A 99 16.04 -17.21 -10.29
N GLN A 100 14.84 -17.04 -10.85
CA GLN A 100 13.94 -18.12 -11.19
C GLN A 100 14.51 -18.96 -12.35
N ILE A 101 14.65 -20.27 -12.14
CA ILE A 101 15.12 -21.25 -13.13
C ILE A 101 13.97 -22.25 -13.34
N ASP A 102 13.55 -22.45 -14.59
CA ASP A 102 12.57 -23.46 -15.05
C ASP A 102 11.41 -23.78 -14.07
N GLY A 103 10.27 -23.10 -14.24
CA GLY A 103 9.00 -23.61 -13.70
C GLY A 103 8.77 -23.44 -12.19
N ALA A 104 9.21 -22.31 -11.61
CA ALA A 104 8.94 -21.82 -10.23
C ALA A 104 10.00 -22.08 -9.16
N GLU A 105 11.15 -22.69 -9.52
CA GLU A 105 12.25 -22.91 -8.59
C GLU A 105 13.24 -21.73 -8.59
N ILE A 106 13.53 -21.18 -7.42
CA ILE A 106 14.46 -20.07 -7.20
C ILE A 106 15.58 -20.55 -6.30
N LYS A 107 16.84 -20.36 -6.71
CA LYS A 107 17.99 -20.58 -5.82
C LYS A 107 18.21 -19.35 -4.96
N LEU A 108 18.15 -19.53 -3.64
CA LEU A 108 18.28 -18.45 -2.67
C LEU A 108 19.27 -18.85 -1.57
N ASP A 109 20.32 -18.05 -1.39
CA ASP A 109 21.26 -18.29 -0.29
C ASP A 109 20.67 -17.81 1.05
N ARG A 110 21.11 -18.43 2.14
CA ARG A 110 20.70 -18.07 3.50
C ARG A 110 21.04 -16.62 3.85
N SER A 111 22.13 -16.09 3.27
CA SER A 111 22.51 -14.67 3.43
C SER A 111 21.43 -13.72 2.90
N GLU A 112 20.72 -14.11 1.83
CA GLU A 112 19.66 -13.31 1.22
C GLU A 112 18.38 -13.32 2.05
N ILE A 113 18.04 -14.46 2.65
CA ILE A 113 16.92 -14.55 3.62
C ILE A 113 17.21 -13.66 4.83
N THR A 114 18.47 -13.66 5.29
CA THR A 114 18.91 -12.79 6.38
C THR A 114 18.81 -11.31 5.99
N GLN A 115 19.14 -10.97 4.74
CA GLN A 115 18.94 -9.62 4.21
C GLN A 115 17.47 -9.20 4.23
N LEU A 116 16.55 -10.07 3.81
CA LEU A 116 15.11 -9.81 3.90
C LEU A 116 14.64 -9.57 5.34
N GLU A 117 15.16 -10.33 6.31
CA GLU A 117 14.86 -10.14 7.74
C GLU A 117 15.32 -8.77 8.24
N PHE A 118 16.53 -8.34 7.88
CA PHE A 118 17.03 -7.01 8.25
C PHE A 118 16.29 -5.88 7.52
N LEU A 119 15.83 -6.09 6.29
CA LEU A 119 14.95 -5.14 5.61
C LEU A 119 13.62 -5.01 6.35
N LEU A 120 13.03 -6.11 6.84
CA LEU A 120 11.80 -6.07 7.63
C LEU A 120 12.03 -5.29 8.94
N ALA A 121 13.16 -5.50 9.60
CA ALA A 121 13.54 -4.74 10.79
C ALA A 121 13.66 -3.23 10.51
N LYS A 122 14.26 -2.85 9.37
CA LYS A 122 14.34 -1.45 8.95
C LYS A 122 12.95 -0.88 8.62
N MET A 123 12.08 -1.67 7.98
CA MET A 123 10.71 -1.28 7.67
C MET A 123 9.92 -0.97 8.95
N MET A 124 10.08 -1.77 10.01
CA MET A 124 9.44 -1.51 11.31
C MET A 124 9.85 -0.18 11.96
N MET A 125 10.98 0.41 11.57
CA MET A 125 11.43 1.70 12.12
C MET A 125 10.73 2.91 11.51
N ILE A 126 10.31 2.83 10.24
CA ILE A 126 9.86 4.00 9.47
C ILE A 126 8.56 3.80 8.68
N GLY A 127 8.17 2.57 8.38
CA GLY A 127 6.97 2.23 7.63
C GLY A 127 5.71 2.22 8.49
N ASN A 128 4.55 2.26 7.84
CA ASN A 128 3.26 2.08 8.49
C ASN A 128 2.90 0.59 8.60
N ASP A 129 1.86 0.28 9.37
CA ASP A 129 1.44 -1.11 9.63
C ASP A 129 1.06 -1.87 8.35
N LYS A 130 0.38 -1.23 7.38
CA LYS A 130 -0.03 -1.89 6.12
C LYS A 130 1.20 -2.30 5.30
N THR A 131 2.12 -1.37 5.08
CA THR A 131 3.35 -1.57 4.31
C THR A 131 4.24 -2.62 4.98
N ILE A 132 4.38 -2.58 6.31
CA ILE A 132 5.14 -3.57 7.09
C ILE A 132 4.50 -4.95 6.97
N ASN A 133 3.18 -5.06 7.12
CA ASN A 133 2.48 -6.34 7.09
C ASN A 133 2.54 -7.00 5.70
N GLU A 134 2.51 -6.22 4.62
CA GLU A 134 2.63 -6.76 3.26
C GLU A 134 4.03 -7.32 3.00
N PHE A 135 5.08 -6.59 3.41
CA PHE A 135 6.45 -7.11 3.30
C PHE A 135 6.68 -8.33 4.21
N LYS A 136 6.10 -8.31 5.42
CA LYS A 136 6.11 -9.46 6.34
C LYS A 136 5.46 -10.69 5.70
N ALA A 137 4.33 -10.52 5.01
CA ALA A 137 3.66 -11.62 4.33
C ALA A 137 4.56 -12.24 3.25
N PHE A 138 5.35 -11.44 2.52
CA PHE A 138 6.35 -11.97 1.58
C PHE A 138 7.45 -12.75 2.30
N TYR A 139 8.00 -12.19 3.38
CA TYR A 139 9.01 -12.87 4.19
C TYR A 139 8.50 -14.22 4.74
N GLU A 140 7.24 -14.28 5.18
CA GLU A 140 6.60 -15.52 5.61
C GLU A 140 6.46 -16.53 4.46
N ILE A 141 6.12 -16.08 3.24
CA ILE A 141 6.09 -16.96 2.05
C ILE A 141 7.48 -17.54 1.78
N VAL A 142 8.52 -16.69 1.75
CA VAL A 142 9.90 -17.12 1.53
C VAL A 142 10.32 -18.14 2.57
N THR A 143 10.14 -17.85 3.85
CA THR A 143 10.58 -18.74 4.94
C THR A 143 9.81 -20.05 4.99
N ASN A 144 8.51 -20.04 4.68
CA ASN A 144 7.69 -21.26 4.68
C ASN A 144 7.93 -22.16 3.45
N ASN A 145 8.33 -21.58 2.32
CA ASN A 145 8.56 -22.30 1.07
C ASN A 145 10.06 -22.59 0.80
N TYR A 146 10.95 -22.16 1.69
CA TYR A 146 12.39 -22.37 1.55
C TYR A 146 12.81 -23.75 2.10
N SER A 147 13.59 -24.47 1.30
CA SER A 147 14.21 -25.73 1.68
C SER A 147 15.69 -25.52 2.02
N PRO A 148 16.10 -25.62 3.30
CA PRO A 148 17.49 -25.41 3.70
C PRO A 148 18.48 -26.42 3.10
N GLN A 149 18.02 -27.63 2.78
CA GLN A 149 18.88 -28.69 2.25
C GLN A 149 19.25 -28.46 0.78
N THR A 150 18.31 -27.95 -0.01
CA THR A 150 18.47 -27.71 -1.45
C THR A 150 18.81 -26.25 -1.75
N GLN A 151 18.71 -25.36 -0.76
CA GLN A 151 18.82 -23.90 -0.92
C GLN A 151 17.89 -23.35 -2.01
N THR A 152 16.73 -24.00 -2.13
CA THR A 152 15.75 -23.67 -3.15
C THR A 152 14.46 -23.20 -2.51
N LEU A 153 13.85 -22.23 -3.16
CA LEU A 153 12.61 -21.58 -2.80
C LEU A 153 11.65 -21.80 -3.97
N TYR A 154 10.43 -22.23 -3.69
CA TYR A 154 9.38 -22.30 -4.69
C TYR A 154 8.45 -21.10 -4.55
N LEU A 155 8.46 -20.22 -5.55
CA LEU A 155 7.51 -19.09 -5.67
C LEU A 155 6.76 -19.22 -6.99
N ASP A 156 5.44 -19.07 -6.94
CA ASP A 156 4.62 -19.03 -8.15
C ASP A 156 4.49 -17.60 -8.69
N SER A 157 3.95 -17.46 -9.90
CA SER A 157 3.75 -16.14 -10.52
C SER A 157 2.78 -15.26 -9.72
N SER A 158 1.87 -15.85 -8.96
CA SER A 158 0.90 -15.12 -8.13
C SER A 158 1.58 -14.47 -6.91
N ASP A 159 2.70 -15.02 -6.45
CA ASP A 159 3.52 -14.41 -5.40
C ASP A 159 4.12 -13.05 -5.84
N LYS A 160 4.28 -12.78 -7.15
CA LYS A 160 4.73 -11.46 -7.65
C LYS A 160 3.76 -10.34 -7.30
N GLN A 161 2.48 -10.66 -7.08
CA GLN A 161 1.46 -9.67 -6.74
C GLN A 161 1.71 -8.97 -5.41
N ILE A 162 2.40 -9.63 -4.49
CA ILE A 162 2.75 -9.03 -3.20
C ILE A 162 3.68 -7.84 -3.35
N VAL A 163 4.54 -7.85 -4.38
CA VAL A 163 5.44 -6.74 -4.71
C VAL A 163 4.63 -5.53 -5.18
N PHE A 164 3.62 -5.77 -6.00
CA PHE A 164 2.73 -4.71 -6.49
C PHE A 164 1.84 -4.13 -5.39
N ARG A 165 1.25 -4.98 -4.52
CA ARG A 165 0.50 -4.49 -3.35
C ARG A 165 1.39 -3.74 -2.36
N PHE A 166 2.62 -4.21 -2.14
CA PHE A 166 3.59 -3.50 -1.31
C PHE A 166 3.91 -2.11 -1.90
N ALA A 167 4.13 -2.03 -3.21
CA ALA A 167 4.37 -0.76 -3.90
C ALA A 167 3.17 0.18 -3.79
N ASP A 168 1.93 -0.34 -3.85
CA ASP A 168 0.73 0.46 -3.68
C ASP A 168 0.61 1.03 -2.25
N TYR A 169 0.82 0.21 -1.22
CA TYR A 169 0.86 0.70 0.15
C TYR A 169 1.98 1.72 0.39
N CYS A 170 3.14 1.56 -0.26
CA CYS A 170 4.19 2.58 -0.25
C CYS A 170 3.69 3.91 -0.84
N ARG A 171 2.94 3.88 -1.94
CA ARG A 171 2.35 5.09 -2.55
C ARG A 171 1.32 5.75 -1.64
N GLU A 172 0.42 4.96 -1.04
CA GLU A 172 -0.56 5.45 -0.05
C GLU A 172 0.18 6.14 1.11
N GLU A 173 1.21 5.49 1.64
CA GLU A 173 2.00 5.99 2.77
C GLU A 173 2.77 7.28 2.45
N LEU A 174 3.26 7.41 1.22
CA LEU A 174 3.94 8.62 0.75
C LEU A 174 2.96 9.75 0.36
N GLY A 175 1.65 9.52 0.44
CA GLY A 175 0.63 10.49 0.03
C GLY A 175 0.57 10.69 -1.49
N LEU A 176 0.99 9.69 -2.27
CA LEU A 176 1.01 9.68 -3.74
C LEU A 176 -0.16 8.89 -4.36
N SER A 177 -1.04 8.34 -3.53
CA SER A 177 -2.22 7.58 -3.98
C SER A 177 -3.40 8.51 -4.28
N ASP A 178 -3.81 8.54 -5.54
CA ASP A 178 -5.18 8.87 -5.93
C ASP A 178 -5.94 7.54 -6.08
N LYS A 179 -7.17 7.47 -5.54
CA LYS A 179 -8.02 6.27 -5.39
C LYS A 179 -8.35 5.49 -6.67
N THR A 180 -7.73 5.80 -7.80
CA THR A 180 -8.08 5.30 -9.13
C THR A 180 -6.95 4.53 -9.83
N LEU A 181 -5.74 4.46 -9.28
CA LEU A 181 -4.60 3.79 -9.95
C LEU A 181 -4.53 2.27 -9.70
N GLU A 182 -5.05 1.81 -8.56
CA GLU A 182 -4.89 0.46 -8.02
C GLU A 182 -5.53 -0.62 -8.89
N LYS A 183 -6.72 -0.35 -9.44
CA LYS A 183 -7.47 -1.32 -10.25
C LYS A 183 -6.92 -1.43 -11.66
N GLU A 184 -6.65 -0.31 -12.34
CA GLU A 184 -6.26 -0.32 -13.76
C GLU A 184 -4.83 -0.84 -13.99
N ILE A 185 -3.86 -0.46 -13.16
CA ILE A 185 -2.45 -0.88 -13.34
C ILE A 185 -2.21 -2.31 -12.84
N LEU A 186 -2.82 -2.70 -11.72
CA LEU A 186 -2.61 -4.03 -11.15
C LEU A 186 -3.40 -5.09 -11.93
N GLU A 187 -4.58 -4.75 -12.46
CA GLU A 187 -5.25 -5.56 -13.49
C GLU A 187 -4.34 -5.70 -14.72
N ASP A 188 -3.87 -4.60 -15.32
CA ASP A 188 -3.09 -4.66 -16.54
C ASP A 188 -1.78 -5.43 -16.40
N ILE A 189 -1.01 -5.23 -15.32
CA ILE A 189 0.30 -5.88 -15.15
C ILE A 189 0.18 -7.36 -14.75
N VAL A 190 -0.76 -7.70 -13.87
CA VAL A 190 -0.96 -9.09 -13.44
C VAL A 190 -1.59 -9.91 -14.58
N LEU A 191 -2.57 -9.33 -15.28
CA LEU A 191 -3.15 -9.96 -16.45
C LEU A 191 -2.13 -10.05 -17.58
N GLN A 192 -1.37 -9.00 -17.89
CA GLN A 192 -0.37 -9.10 -18.95
C GLN A 192 0.74 -10.09 -18.60
N GLY A 193 1.27 -10.12 -17.38
CA GLY A 193 2.37 -11.01 -17.00
C GLY A 193 1.99 -12.50 -16.94
N GLU A 194 0.85 -12.83 -16.32
CA GLU A 194 0.39 -14.23 -16.19
C GLU A 194 -0.33 -14.74 -17.44
N LEU A 195 -1.01 -13.87 -18.20
CA LEU A 195 -1.55 -14.24 -19.51
C LEU A 195 -0.44 -14.35 -20.56
N PHE A 196 0.57 -13.46 -20.63
CA PHE A 196 1.65 -13.58 -21.64
C PHE A 196 2.36 -14.92 -21.58
N TYR A 197 2.72 -15.37 -20.37
CA TYR A 197 3.46 -16.63 -20.19
C TYR A 197 2.66 -17.87 -20.60
N ASN A 198 1.32 -17.81 -20.57
CA ASN A 198 0.46 -18.94 -20.92
C ASN A 198 -0.15 -18.83 -22.32
N ILE A 199 -0.28 -17.61 -22.88
CA ILE A 199 -0.84 -17.34 -24.21
C ILE A 199 0.15 -17.69 -25.33
N GLU A 200 1.47 -17.76 -25.11
CA GLU A 200 2.43 -18.14 -26.17
C GLU A 200 2.10 -19.49 -26.83
N GLU A 201 1.35 -20.40 -26.18
CA GLU A 201 0.89 -21.66 -26.79
C GLU A 201 -0.41 -21.55 -27.61
N THR A 202 -1.23 -20.51 -27.39
CA THR A 202 -2.50 -20.27 -28.10
C THR A 202 -2.41 -18.92 -28.79
N GLY A 203 -2.17 -18.88 -30.10
CA GLY A 203 -1.87 -17.66 -30.89
C GLY A 203 -2.71 -16.41 -30.59
N GLU A 204 -2.24 -15.24 -31.06
CA GLU A 204 -2.72 -13.90 -30.69
C GLU A 204 -4.24 -13.78 -30.43
N LEU A 205 -4.62 -13.64 -29.15
CA LEU A 205 -6.00 -13.41 -28.70
C LEU A 205 -6.49 -12.03 -29.13
N HIS A 206 -7.75 -11.95 -29.55
CA HIS A 206 -8.36 -10.68 -29.96
C HIS A 206 -8.41 -9.66 -28.78
N PRO A 207 -8.08 -8.36 -28.97
CA PRO A 207 -8.00 -7.36 -27.89
C PRO A 207 -9.27 -7.23 -27.03
N ASN A 208 -10.45 -7.29 -27.65
CA ASN A 208 -11.72 -7.26 -26.92
C ASN A 208 -11.90 -8.43 -25.93
N LEU A 209 -11.32 -9.59 -26.25
CA LEU A 209 -11.35 -10.74 -25.35
C LEU A 209 -10.39 -10.52 -24.20
N VAL A 210 -9.19 -10.00 -24.47
CA VAL A 210 -8.23 -9.60 -23.43
C VAL A 210 -8.92 -8.68 -22.42
N ASP A 211 -9.59 -7.63 -22.87
CA ASP A 211 -10.34 -6.73 -21.98
C ASP A 211 -11.46 -7.44 -21.19
N THR A 212 -12.13 -8.41 -21.80
CA THR A 212 -13.19 -9.18 -21.12
C THR A 212 -12.60 -10.11 -20.04
N ILE A 213 -11.45 -10.71 -20.31
CA ILE A 213 -10.69 -11.51 -19.34
C ILE A 213 -10.24 -10.62 -18.19
N LYS A 214 -9.75 -9.42 -18.51
CA LYS A 214 -9.32 -8.42 -17.52
C LYS A 214 -10.46 -8.06 -16.56
N ASP A 215 -11.63 -7.72 -17.09
CA ASP A 215 -12.81 -7.38 -16.26
C ASP A 215 -13.19 -8.54 -15.31
N ILE A 216 -13.22 -9.78 -15.81
CA ILE A 216 -13.61 -10.96 -15.01
C ILE A 216 -12.57 -11.23 -13.92
N TYR A 217 -11.29 -11.22 -14.26
CA TYR A 217 -10.22 -11.45 -13.30
C TYR A 217 -10.13 -10.33 -12.26
N GLY A 218 -10.22 -9.09 -12.72
CA GLY A 218 -10.26 -7.90 -11.87
C GLY A 218 -11.36 -7.98 -10.83
N TYR A 219 -12.57 -8.37 -11.25
CA TYR A 219 -13.67 -8.61 -10.32
C TYR A 219 -13.34 -9.64 -9.23
N LEU A 220 -12.69 -10.75 -9.59
CA LEU A 220 -12.34 -11.81 -8.63
C LEU A 220 -11.34 -11.31 -7.59
N VAL A 221 -10.29 -10.61 -8.03
CA VAL A 221 -9.19 -10.21 -7.15
C VAL A 221 -9.59 -9.01 -6.30
N PHE A 222 -10.18 -7.98 -6.91
CA PHE A 222 -10.39 -6.69 -6.24
C PHE A 222 -11.78 -6.56 -5.60
N ASP A 223 -12.85 -6.96 -6.30
CA ASP A 223 -14.22 -6.74 -5.81
C ASP A 223 -14.73 -7.91 -4.95
N LEU A 224 -14.32 -9.14 -5.29
CA LEU A 224 -14.61 -10.34 -4.50
C LEU A 224 -13.57 -10.60 -3.40
N ASP A 225 -12.46 -9.86 -3.41
CA ASP A 225 -11.33 -10.00 -2.47
C ASP A 225 -10.82 -11.46 -2.40
N LEU A 226 -10.72 -12.09 -3.57
CA LEU A 226 -10.26 -13.47 -3.66
C LEU A 226 -8.72 -13.51 -3.64
N PRO A 227 -8.10 -14.23 -2.69
CA PRO A 227 -6.66 -14.42 -2.69
C PRO A 227 -6.21 -15.08 -4.00
N THR A 228 -5.24 -14.50 -4.70
CA THR A 228 -4.84 -14.94 -6.04
C THR A 228 -4.19 -16.32 -6.09
N ARG A 229 -3.62 -16.79 -4.98
CA ARG A 229 -3.25 -18.20 -4.78
C ARG A 229 -4.40 -19.20 -4.95
N ASN A 230 -5.64 -18.72 -4.89
CA ASN A 230 -6.86 -19.49 -5.15
C ASN A 230 -7.30 -19.43 -6.62
N ILE A 231 -6.60 -18.66 -7.47
CA ILE A 231 -6.78 -18.63 -8.91
C ILE A 231 -5.62 -19.41 -9.52
N VAL A 232 -5.94 -20.40 -10.36
CA VAL A 232 -4.95 -21.28 -11.00
C VAL A 232 -5.03 -21.09 -12.50
N PHE A 233 -3.99 -20.51 -13.08
CA PHE A 233 -3.87 -20.36 -14.52
C PHE A 233 -3.57 -21.70 -15.20
N LYS A 234 -4.08 -21.83 -16.42
CA LYS A 234 -3.93 -22.95 -17.34
C LYS A 234 -3.50 -22.37 -18.70
N PRO A 235 -2.94 -23.18 -19.61
CA PRO A 235 -2.52 -22.71 -20.94
C PRO A 235 -3.61 -21.96 -21.71
N ASN A 236 -4.87 -22.36 -21.52
CA ASN A 236 -6.02 -21.77 -22.19
C ASN A 236 -7.01 -21.14 -21.21
N GLY A 237 -6.61 -20.66 -20.02
CA GLY A 237 -7.61 -20.23 -19.04
C GLY A 237 -7.13 -19.98 -17.63
N PHE A 238 -8.09 -19.86 -16.71
CA PHE A 238 -7.85 -19.98 -15.28
C PHE A 238 -9.07 -20.59 -14.56
N ASN A 239 -8.82 -21.20 -13.42
CA ASN A 239 -9.85 -21.70 -12.51
C ASN A 239 -9.79 -20.92 -11.18
N ALA A 240 -10.93 -20.57 -10.59
CA ALA A 240 -10.99 -19.94 -9.28
C ALA A 240 -11.61 -20.87 -8.22
N TYR A 241 -10.95 -20.99 -7.08
CA TYR A 241 -11.29 -21.88 -5.98
C TYR A 241 -11.62 -21.09 -4.70
N ILE A 242 -12.39 -21.69 -3.79
CA ILE A 242 -12.65 -21.06 -2.47
C ILE A 242 -11.42 -21.11 -1.57
N SER A 243 -10.56 -22.11 -1.73
CA SER A 243 -9.44 -22.41 -0.82
C SER A 243 -8.20 -22.89 -1.57
N LYS A 244 -7.04 -22.69 -0.94
CA LYS A 244 -5.71 -23.13 -1.42
C LYS A 244 -5.59 -24.65 -1.60
N ARG A 245 -6.48 -25.46 -1.01
CA ARG A 245 -6.43 -26.94 -1.13
C ARG A 245 -6.75 -27.47 -2.54
N ARG A 246 -7.28 -26.62 -3.44
CA ARG A 246 -7.47 -26.91 -4.88
C ARG A 246 -8.23 -28.23 -5.16
N GLU A 247 -9.20 -28.56 -4.33
CA GLU A 247 -10.11 -29.69 -4.60
C GLU A 247 -11.14 -29.29 -5.65
N ASP A 248 -11.47 -30.18 -6.60
CA ASP A 248 -12.41 -29.88 -7.70
C ASP A 248 -13.76 -29.38 -7.21
N LYS A 249 -14.24 -29.91 -6.08
CA LYS A 249 -15.50 -29.49 -5.45
C LYS A 249 -15.48 -28.04 -4.95
N MET A 250 -14.29 -27.45 -4.75
CA MET A 250 -14.09 -26.08 -4.30
C MET A 250 -13.95 -25.07 -5.44
N CYS A 251 -13.93 -25.54 -6.70
CA CYS A 251 -13.90 -24.69 -7.87
C CYS A 251 -15.29 -24.07 -8.10
N PHE A 252 -15.37 -22.74 -8.14
CA PHE A 252 -16.64 -22.03 -8.35
C PHE A 252 -16.72 -21.31 -9.70
N LEU A 253 -15.58 -21.17 -10.39
CA LEU A 253 -15.45 -20.51 -11.67
C LEU A 253 -14.36 -21.18 -12.51
N GLN A 254 -14.66 -21.46 -13.77
CA GLN A 254 -13.67 -21.81 -14.78
C GLN A 254 -13.78 -20.81 -15.93
N CYS A 255 -12.67 -20.20 -16.31
CA CYS A 255 -12.57 -19.31 -17.45
C CYS A 255 -11.63 -19.97 -18.46
N THR A 256 -12.10 -20.17 -19.69
CA THR A 256 -11.32 -20.79 -20.78
C THR A 256 -11.34 -19.87 -21.98
N PHE A 257 -10.21 -19.72 -22.64
CA PHE A 257 -10.00 -18.83 -23.76
C PHE A 257 -9.67 -19.62 -25.01
N ASN A 258 -10.13 -19.11 -26.14
CA ASN A 258 -9.73 -19.50 -27.48
C ASN A 258 -9.52 -18.21 -28.28
N ILE A 259 -8.98 -18.30 -29.49
CA ILE A 259 -8.59 -17.14 -30.33
C ILE A 259 -9.70 -16.08 -30.41
N ASP A 260 -10.95 -16.52 -30.57
CA ASP A 260 -12.11 -15.64 -30.79
C ASP A 260 -13.20 -15.72 -29.70
N SER A 261 -12.99 -16.47 -28.62
CA SER A 261 -14.01 -16.55 -27.56
C SER A 261 -13.48 -16.83 -26.16
N VAL A 262 -14.21 -16.35 -25.15
CA VAL A 262 -14.03 -16.64 -23.73
C VAL A 262 -15.23 -17.44 -23.24
N ARG A 263 -14.99 -18.63 -22.70
CA ARG A 263 -15.97 -19.51 -22.09
C ARG A 263 -15.88 -19.41 -20.56
N LEU A 264 -16.96 -19.02 -19.92
CA LEU A 264 -17.10 -18.93 -18.48
C LEU A 264 -18.03 -20.03 -17.96
N VAL A 265 -17.57 -20.83 -17.02
CA VAL A 265 -18.34 -21.91 -16.39
C VAL A 265 -18.49 -21.61 -14.89
N LEU A 266 -19.73 -21.55 -14.42
CA LEU A 266 -20.07 -21.40 -13.00
C LEU A 266 -20.59 -22.73 -12.46
N GLU A 267 -20.18 -23.09 -11.24
CA GLU A 267 -20.50 -24.37 -10.60
C GLU A 267 -21.99 -24.55 -10.27
N HIS A 268 -22.78 -23.47 -10.29
CA HIS A 268 -24.21 -23.49 -10.00
C HIS A 268 -25.05 -22.81 -11.10
N ASP A 269 -26.37 -23.03 -11.06
CA ASP A 269 -27.31 -22.47 -12.04
C ASP A 269 -27.51 -20.95 -11.81
N HIS A 270 -27.12 -20.14 -12.80
CA HIS A 270 -27.22 -18.70 -12.81
C HIS A 270 -27.79 -18.21 -14.14
N ILE A 271 -28.43 -17.04 -14.10
CA ILE A 271 -29.00 -16.39 -15.29
C ILE A 271 -28.32 -15.04 -15.46
N ILE A 272 -27.61 -14.87 -16.58
CA ILE A 272 -27.06 -13.59 -17.01
C ILE A 272 -27.89 -13.12 -18.20
N LYS A 273 -28.50 -11.93 -18.08
CA LYS A 273 -29.33 -11.38 -19.15
C LYS A 273 -28.49 -11.20 -20.42
N GLY A 274 -29.04 -11.61 -21.56
CA GLY A 274 -28.43 -11.43 -22.88
C GLY A 274 -27.51 -12.57 -23.36
N PHE A 275 -27.10 -13.53 -22.52
CA PHE A 275 -26.20 -14.61 -22.96
C PHE A 275 -26.92 -15.96 -23.02
N ALA A 276 -26.59 -16.76 -24.04
CA ALA A 276 -27.17 -18.09 -24.24
C ALA A 276 -26.65 -19.05 -23.16
N LYS A 277 -27.57 -19.82 -22.58
CA LYS A 277 -27.29 -20.81 -21.53
C LYS A 277 -27.10 -22.17 -22.17
N ASN A 278 -25.88 -22.70 -22.11
CA ASN A 278 -25.67 -24.14 -22.30
C ASN A 278 -25.63 -24.82 -20.93
N LYS A 279 -26.47 -25.84 -20.73
CA LYS A 279 -26.50 -26.63 -19.48
C LYS A 279 -25.70 -27.91 -19.70
N GLU A 280 -24.66 -28.08 -18.90
CA GLU A 280 -23.92 -29.33 -18.78
C GLU A 280 -23.74 -29.58 -17.27
N ASP A 281 -24.26 -30.71 -16.76
CA ASP A 281 -24.13 -31.14 -15.36
C ASP A 281 -24.42 -30.08 -14.27
N ASN A 282 -25.55 -29.37 -14.38
CA ASN A 282 -25.98 -28.28 -13.46
C ASN A 282 -25.07 -27.03 -13.41
N LYS A 283 -24.10 -26.92 -14.31
CA LYS A 283 -23.22 -25.75 -14.43
C LYS A 283 -23.78 -24.76 -15.44
N SER A 284 -23.53 -23.48 -15.21
CA SER A 284 -23.90 -22.42 -16.16
C SER A 284 -22.71 -22.08 -17.04
N ILE A 285 -22.86 -22.28 -18.35
CA ILE A 285 -21.83 -21.96 -19.33
C ILE A 285 -22.24 -20.70 -20.10
N PHE A 286 -21.36 -19.70 -20.10
CA PHE A 286 -21.49 -18.47 -20.87
C PHE A 286 -20.35 -18.39 -21.88
N LEU A 287 -20.67 -18.02 -23.11
CA LEU A 287 -19.70 -17.79 -24.17
C LEU A 287 -19.71 -16.30 -24.52
N PHE A 288 -18.53 -15.68 -24.54
CA PHE A 288 -18.31 -14.30 -24.93
C PHE A 288 -17.44 -14.29 -26.18
N GLU A 289 -18.00 -13.91 -27.31
CA GLU A 289 -17.24 -13.79 -28.56
C GLU A 289 -16.53 -12.43 -28.64
N SER A 290 -15.52 -12.30 -29.50
CA SER A 290 -14.74 -11.05 -29.66
C SER A 290 -15.62 -9.84 -30.01
N ASP A 291 -16.75 -10.06 -30.70
CA ASP A 291 -17.73 -9.04 -31.06
C ASP A 291 -18.69 -8.66 -29.92
N ASP A 292 -18.78 -9.46 -28.85
CA ASP A 292 -19.71 -9.26 -27.75
C ASP A 292 -19.25 -8.18 -26.74
N ARG A 293 -18.10 -7.53 -26.93
CA ARG A 293 -17.52 -6.62 -25.93
C ARG A 293 -18.49 -5.55 -25.41
N LYS A 294 -19.25 -4.92 -26.31
CA LYS A 294 -20.25 -3.90 -25.93
C LYS A 294 -21.36 -4.48 -25.04
N LYS A 295 -21.75 -5.72 -25.33
CA LYS A 295 -22.77 -6.46 -24.58
C LYS A 295 -22.24 -6.93 -23.24
N VAL A 296 -21.00 -7.39 -23.17
CA VAL A 296 -20.30 -7.69 -21.90
C VAL A 296 -20.28 -6.47 -21.00
N LYS A 297 -19.86 -5.30 -21.50
CA LYS A 297 -19.88 -4.05 -20.73
C LYS A 297 -21.28 -3.68 -20.24
N LEU A 298 -22.31 -3.87 -21.07
CA LEU A 298 -23.70 -3.58 -20.71
C LEU A 298 -24.22 -4.47 -19.56
N TYR A 299 -23.78 -5.73 -19.50
CA TYR A 299 -24.25 -6.73 -18.53
C TYR A 299 -23.20 -7.11 -17.48
N ILE A 300 -22.13 -6.34 -17.32
CA ILE A 300 -21.02 -6.69 -16.43
C ILE A 300 -21.50 -6.91 -14.99
N SER A 301 -22.37 -6.04 -14.47
CA SER A 301 -22.92 -6.17 -13.11
C SER A 301 -23.83 -7.39 -12.91
N ASP A 302 -24.37 -7.98 -13.99
CA ASP A 302 -25.09 -9.25 -13.92
C ASP A 302 -24.11 -10.45 -13.94
N ILE A 303 -23.01 -10.34 -14.70
CA ILE A 303 -21.91 -11.33 -14.71
C ILE A 303 -21.26 -11.41 -13.33
N GLU A 304 -20.85 -10.27 -12.76
CA GLU A 304 -20.27 -10.16 -11.42
C GLU A 304 -21.18 -10.77 -10.35
N ARG A 305 -22.48 -10.48 -10.41
CA ARG A 305 -23.47 -11.04 -9.48
C ARG A 305 -23.55 -12.56 -9.58
N ALA A 306 -23.53 -13.11 -10.79
CA ALA A 306 -23.54 -14.55 -11.00
C ALA A 306 -22.28 -15.20 -10.43
N ILE A 307 -21.09 -14.61 -10.67
CA ILE A 307 -19.82 -15.08 -10.10
C ILE A 307 -19.86 -15.08 -8.56
N LYS A 308 -20.31 -13.98 -7.95
CA LYS A 308 -20.43 -13.86 -6.49
C LYS A 308 -21.38 -14.88 -5.89
N GLN A 309 -22.52 -15.11 -6.54
CA GLN A 309 -23.46 -16.12 -6.09
C GLN A 309 -22.87 -17.53 -6.17
N SER A 310 -22.16 -17.84 -7.26
CA SER A 310 -21.44 -19.11 -7.41
C SER A 310 -20.47 -19.30 -6.24
N TYR A 311 -19.60 -18.31 -5.98
CA TYR A 311 -18.67 -18.33 -4.85
C TYR A 311 -19.36 -18.57 -3.49
N MET A 312 -20.43 -17.84 -3.19
CA MET A 312 -21.14 -17.94 -1.90
C MET A 312 -21.83 -19.29 -1.71
N LEU A 313 -22.43 -19.84 -2.77
CA LEU A 313 -23.10 -21.14 -2.72
C LEU A 313 -22.10 -22.27 -2.53
N THR A 314 -21.01 -22.28 -3.32
CA THR A 314 -19.96 -23.29 -3.19
C THR A 314 -19.31 -23.19 -1.80
N LYS A 315 -19.09 -21.98 -1.26
CA LYS A 315 -18.58 -21.77 0.11
C LYS A 315 -19.52 -22.31 1.18
N LYS A 316 -20.83 -22.11 1.02
CA LYS A 316 -21.85 -22.63 1.94
C LYS A 316 -21.93 -24.16 1.92
N GLN A 317 -21.78 -24.78 0.75
CA GLN A 317 -21.74 -26.25 0.64
C GLN A 317 -20.54 -26.84 1.39
N MET A 318 -19.39 -26.15 1.37
CA MET A 318 -18.18 -26.57 2.09
C MET A 318 -18.23 -26.39 3.60
N LEU A 319 -18.99 -25.41 4.11
CA LEU A 319 -19.19 -25.20 5.54
C LEU A 319 -20.18 -26.19 6.18
N ASN A 320 -20.98 -26.87 5.36
CA ASN A 320 -21.98 -27.85 5.79
C ASN A 320 -21.51 -29.31 5.63
N LEU A 321 -20.25 -29.52 5.26
CA LEU A 321 -19.54 -30.80 5.16
C LEU A 321 -18.49 -30.89 6.27
#